data_AF-A0ABD0YUX7-F1
#
_entry.id   AF-A0ABD0YUX7-F1
#
_cell.length_a   1.000
_cell.length_b   1.000
_cell.length_c   1.000
_cell.angle_alpha   90.00
_cell.angle_beta   90.00
_cell.angle_gamma   90.00
#
_symmetry.space_group_name_H-M   'P 1'
#
loop_
_entity.id
_entity.type
_entity.pdbx_description
1 polymer ?
#
loop_
_entity_poly.entity_id
_entity_poly.type
_entity_poly.pdbx_seq_one_letter_code
_entity_poly.pdbx_strand_id
1 'polypeptide(L)'
;SILQIVTLKEGGILYNLWENPPVPNNIYVYIFNYTNPQEALSGAEKPKLQELGPYVYREFLQRVHVVVNENGTLTYQEKRTIEYLPELSKGDLNDTVIVPNIPLMVTISLFIY
;
A
#
# COMPACT_ATOMS: atom_id res chain seq x y z
N SER A 1 36.81 -7.02 3.67
CA SER A 1 36.85 -5.54 3.71
C SER A 1 35.44 -5.01 3.88
N ILE A 2 35.22 -3.99 4.71
CA ILE A 2 33.89 -3.47 5.11
C ILE A 2 33.04 -3.10 3.88
N LEU A 3 33.65 -2.61 2.81
CA LEU A 3 32.98 -2.25 1.56
C LEU A 3 32.19 -3.40 0.91
N GLN A 4 32.62 -4.66 1.05
CA GLN A 4 31.87 -5.79 0.49
C GLN A 4 30.61 -6.13 1.29
N ILE A 5 30.55 -5.73 2.56
CA ILE A 5 29.35 -5.91 3.38
C ILE A 5 28.30 -4.88 2.99
N VAL A 6 28.72 -3.66 2.62
CA VAL A 6 27.82 -2.51 2.35
C VAL A 6 27.34 -2.44 0.88
N THR A 7 27.88 -3.28 0.00
CA THR A 7 27.54 -3.26 -1.43
C THR A 7 26.44 -4.27 -1.75
N LEU A 8 25.47 -3.89 -2.59
CA LEU A 8 24.47 -4.80 -3.17
C LEU A 8 25.10 -5.64 -4.28
N LYS A 9 25.94 -6.59 -3.87
CA LYS A 9 26.59 -7.55 -4.74
C LYS A 9 25.93 -8.92 -4.56
N GLU A 10 25.63 -9.59 -5.67
CA GLU A 10 25.06 -10.94 -5.68
C GLU A 10 25.84 -11.89 -4.75
N GLY A 11 25.09 -12.65 -3.94
CA GLY A 11 25.63 -13.54 -2.91
C GLY A 11 26.09 -12.85 -1.61
N GLY A 12 26.08 -11.51 -1.55
CA GLY A 12 26.40 -10.73 -0.36
C GLY A 12 25.25 -10.70 0.66
N ILE A 13 25.58 -10.51 1.94
CA ILE A 13 24.59 -10.47 3.04
C ILE A 13 23.56 -9.36 2.82
N LEU A 14 24.00 -8.14 2.52
CA LEU A 14 23.07 -7.03 2.27
C LEU A 14 22.24 -7.24 1.00
N TYR A 15 22.80 -7.89 -0.03
CA TYR A 15 22.03 -8.22 -1.22
C TYR A 15 20.87 -9.16 -0.87
N ASN A 16 21.13 -10.21 -0.09
CA ASN A 16 20.07 -11.15 0.34
C ASN A 16 19.00 -10.47 1.21
N LEU A 17 19.41 -9.57 2.12
CA LEU A 17 18.48 -8.81 2.96
C LEU A 17 17.67 -7.79 2.16
N TRP A 18 18.27 -7.18 1.12
CA TRP A 18 17.57 -6.28 0.22
C TRP A 18 16.58 -7.03 -0.67
N GLU A 19 16.99 -8.17 -1.22
CA GLU A 19 16.18 -9.03 -2.08
C GLU A 19 15.00 -9.63 -1.32
N ASN A 20 15.26 -10.14 -0.11
CA ASN A 20 14.28 -10.74 0.79
C ASN A 20 14.39 -10.13 2.20
N PRO A 21 13.78 -8.95 2.44
CA PRO A 21 13.72 -8.32 3.75
C PRO A 21 13.13 -9.26 4.80
N PRO A 22 13.82 -9.48 5.93
CA PRO A 22 13.40 -10.47 6.93
C PRO A 22 12.20 -10.01 7.78
N VAL A 23 11.92 -8.71 7.80
CA VAL A 23 10.84 -8.13 8.60
C VAL A 23 9.74 -7.66 7.64
N PRO A 24 8.52 -8.21 7.74
CA PRO A 24 7.39 -7.70 6.96
C PRO A 24 6.91 -6.36 7.51
N ASN A 25 6.30 -5.55 6.65
CA ASN A 25 5.74 -4.27 7.03
C ASN A 25 4.27 -4.42 7.42
N ASN A 26 3.78 -3.63 8.38
CA ASN A 26 2.35 -3.52 8.64
C ASN A 26 1.81 -2.24 7.99
N ILE A 27 0.77 -2.37 7.18
CA ILE A 27 0.00 -1.29 6.56
C ILE A 27 -1.25 -1.08 7.41
N TYR A 28 -1.46 0.15 7.86
CA TYR A 28 -2.64 0.54 8.64
C TYR A 28 -3.54 1.41 7.75
N VAL A 29 -4.73 0.91 7.44
CA VAL A 29 -5.70 1.60 6.61
C VAL A 29 -6.79 2.19 7.48
N TYR A 30 -7.07 3.48 7.29
CA TYR A 30 -8.16 4.21 7.93
C TYR A 30 -9.09 4.74 6.85
N ILE A 31 -10.38 4.46 6.99
CA ILE A 31 -11.41 4.85 6.02
C ILE A 31 -12.23 6.00 6.62
N PHE A 32 -12.37 7.09 5.86
CA PHE A 32 -13.29 8.17 6.22
C PHE A 32 -14.68 7.88 5.66
N ASN A 33 -15.53 7.30 6.49
CA ASN A 33 -16.92 6.99 6.19
C ASN A 33 -17.79 8.24 6.24
N TYR A 34 -18.66 8.43 5.24
CA TYR A 34 -19.58 9.56 5.17
C TYR A 34 -20.85 9.25 5.99
N THR A 35 -21.22 10.14 6.91
CA THR A 35 -22.44 9.98 7.72
C THR A 35 -23.63 10.80 7.21
N ASN A 36 -23.41 11.73 6.26
CA ASN A 36 -24.43 12.56 5.60
C ASN A 36 -24.24 12.62 4.05
N PRO A 37 -24.21 11.47 3.34
CA PRO A 37 -23.85 11.45 1.92
C PRO A 37 -24.79 12.26 1.03
N GLN A 38 -26.10 12.32 1.32
CA GLN A 38 -27.08 13.01 0.47
C GLN A 38 -26.99 14.53 0.59
N GLU A 39 -26.81 15.03 1.81
CA GLU A 39 -26.63 16.45 2.09
C GLU A 39 -25.29 16.95 1.55
N ALA A 40 -24.24 16.11 1.65
CA ALA A 40 -22.94 16.39 1.06
C ALA A 40 -23.00 16.47 -0.47
N LEU A 41 -23.70 15.54 -1.13
CA LEU A 41 -23.84 15.50 -2.59
C LEU A 41 -24.69 16.65 -3.13
N SER A 42 -25.75 17.06 -2.42
CA SER A 42 -26.58 18.20 -2.82
C SER A 42 -25.96 19.56 -2.54
N GLY A 43 -24.85 19.60 -1.77
CA GLY A 43 -24.21 20.84 -1.33
C GLY A 43 -24.96 21.56 -0.21
N ALA A 44 -25.99 20.94 0.37
CA ALA A 44 -26.77 21.50 1.46
C ALA A 44 -25.96 21.58 2.77
N GLU A 45 -25.08 20.60 3.01
CA GLU A 45 -24.18 20.59 4.16
C GLU A 45 -22.75 20.19 3.77
N LYS A 46 -21.79 20.54 4.61
CA LYS A 46 -20.43 20.00 4.49
C LYS A 46 -20.42 18.50 4.80
N PRO A 47 -19.54 17.71 4.14
CA PRO A 47 -19.36 16.30 4.50
C PRO A 47 -19.01 16.11 5.97
N LYS A 48 -19.74 15.20 6.63
CA LYS A 48 -19.47 14.71 7.98
C LYS A 48 -18.83 13.33 7.84
N LEU A 49 -17.63 13.21 8.40
CA LEU A 49 -16.81 12.02 8.26
C LEU A 49 -16.64 11.33 9.60
N GLN A 50 -16.63 10.00 9.57
CA GLN A 50 -16.28 9.14 10.68
C GLN A 50 -15.09 8.28 10.26
N GLU A 51 -14.00 8.34 11.02
CA GLU A 51 -12.85 7.47 10.79
C GLU A 51 -13.17 6.05 11.26
N LEU A 52 -12.95 5.07 10.38
CA LEU A 52 -13.08 3.65 10.64
C LEU A 52 -11.71 2.98 10.46
N GLY A 53 -11.32 2.15 11.43
CA GLY A 53 -10.07 1.42 11.40
C GLY A 53 -9.31 1.44 12.73
N PRO A 54 -8.06 0.95 12.73
CA PRO A 54 -7.35 0.50 11.54
C PRO A 54 -7.87 -0.83 10.98
N TYR A 55 -7.77 -1.01 9.65
CA TYR A 55 -7.71 -2.31 9.00
C TYR A 55 -6.24 -2.58 8.71
N VAL A 56 -5.68 -3.58 9.37
CA VAL A 56 -4.24 -3.84 9.37
C VAL A 56 -3.92 -4.97 8.42
N TYR A 57 -2.90 -4.77 7.59
CA TYR A 57 -2.39 -5.78 6.67
C TYR A 57 -0.89 -5.94 6.85
N ARG A 58 -0.39 -7.16 6.75
CA ARG A 58 1.02 -7.49 6.66
C ARG A 58 1.44 -7.54 5.19
N GLU A 59 2.42 -6.74 4.82
CA GLU A 59 3.03 -6.72 3.50
C GLU A 59 4.39 -7.44 3.53
N PHE A 60 4.52 -8.46 2.70
CA PHE A 60 5.79 -9.10 2.36
C PHE A 60 6.27 -8.57 1.02
N LEU A 61 7.48 -8.03 1.00
CA LEU A 61 8.10 -7.44 -0.18
C LEU A 61 9.29 -8.30 -0.61
N GLN A 62 9.35 -8.65 -1.88
CA GLN A 62 10.48 -9.37 -2.47
C GLN A 62 10.92 -8.69 -3.76
N ARG A 63 12.24 -8.58 -3.97
CA ARG A 63 12.77 -8.25 -5.30
C ARG A 63 12.94 -9.54 -6.07
N VAL A 64 12.34 -9.60 -7.25
CA VAL A 64 12.35 -10.77 -8.12
C VAL A 64 12.93 -10.38 -9.48
N HIS A 65 13.43 -11.37 -10.21
CA HIS A 65 14.06 -11.19 -11.52
C HIS A 65 15.17 -10.13 -11.50
N VAL A 66 16.05 -10.20 -10.48
CA VAL A 66 17.16 -9.25 -10.35
C VAL A 66 18.20 -9.51 -11.44
N VAL A 67 18.59 -8.46 -12.14
CA VAL A 67 19.63 -8.47 -13.18
C VAL A 67 20.70 -7.45 -12.78
N VAL A 68 21.96 -7.90 -12.74
CA VAL A 68 23.12 -7.05 -12.52
C VAL A 68 23.58 -6.48 -13.86
N ASN A 69 23.57 -5.16 -13.98
CA ASN A 69 23.98 -4.47 -15.20
C ASN A 69 25.49 -4.16 -15.17
N GLU A 70 26.12 -4.10 -16.34
CA GLU A 70 27.56 -3.81 -16.48
C GLU A 70 27.97 -2.43 -15.92
N ASN A 71 27.05 -1.49 -15.87
CA ASN A 71 27.25 -0.15 -15.30
C ASN A 71 27.16 -0.10 -13.76
N GLY A 72 27.05 -1.26 -13.09
CA GLY A 72 26.97 -1.36 -11.64
C GLY A 72 25.58 -1.08 -11.06
N THR A 73 24.53 -1.07 -11.89
CA THR A 73 23.14 -0.94 -11.44
C THR A 73 22.44 -2.30 -11.35
N LEU A 74 21.31 -2.35 -10.64
CA LEU A 74 20.43 -3.51 -10.55
C LEU A 74 19.08 -3.19 -11.18
N THR A 75 18.59 -4.07 -12.04
CA THR A 75 17.22 -4.04 -12.55
C THR A 75 16.44 -5.16 -11.87
N TYR A 76 15.24 -4.87 -11.37
CA TYR A 76 14.43 -5.85 -10.63
C TYR A 76 12.94 -5.51 -10.72
N GLN A 77 12.10 -6.45 -10.30
CA GLN A 77 10.68 -6.25 -10.10
C GLN A 77 10.34 -6.42 -8.62
N GLU A 78 9.31 -5.71 -8.14
CA GLU A 78 8.81 -5.90 -6.78
C GLU A 78 7.60 -6.86 -6.80
N LYS A 79 7.70 -7.94 -6.03
CA LYS A 79 6.57 -8.80 -5.70
C LYS A 79 6.09 -8.45 -4.30
N ARG A 80 4.81 -8.08 -4.18
CA ARG A 80 4.15 -7.76 -2.91
C ARG A 80 3.09 -8.80 -2.61
N THR A 81 3.11 -9.35 -1.40
CA THR A 81 2.06 -10.23 -0.87
C THR A 81 1.45 -9.54 0.34
N ILE A 82 0.13 -9.42 0.36
CA ILE A 82 -0.61 -8.70 1.40
C ILE A 82 -1.51 -9.70 2.13
N GLU A 83 -1.41 -9.74 3.45
CA GLU A 83 -2.18 -10.60 4.34
C GLU A 83 -2.94 -9.73 5.34
N TYR A 84 -4.24 -9.95 5.53
CA TYR A 84 -5.02 -9.20 6.53
C TYR A 84 -4.77 -9.74 7.95
N LEU A 85 -4.59 -8.83 8.91
CA LEU A 85 -4.34 -9.14 10.32
C LEU A 85 -5.56 -8.76 11.18
N PRO A 86 -6.51 -9.68 11.41
CA PRO A 86 -7.72 -9.40 12.18
C PRO A 86 -7.42 -9.00 13.63
N GLU A 87 -6.38 -9.57 14.24
CA GLU A 87 -6.01 -9.35 15.64
C GLU A 87 -5.46 -7.94 15.92
N LEU A 88 -4.97 -7.26 14.88
CA LEU A 88 -4.52 -5.86 14.96
C LEU A 88 -5.55 -4.88 14.37
N SER A 89 -6.64 -5.40 13.80
CA SER A 89 -7.69 -4.61 13.16
C SER A 89 -8.83 -4.31 14.11
N LYS A 90 -9.42 -3.11 13.98
CA LYS A 90 -10.63 -2.73 14.73
C LYS A 90 -11.91 -3.11 13.99
N GLY A 91 -11.88 -3.08 12.66
CA GLY A 91 -13.00 -3.40 11.78
C GLY A 91 -12.83 -4.74 11.07
N ASP A 92 -13.93 -5.30 10.59
CA ASP A 92 -13.98 -6.54 9.82
C ASP A 92 -13.94 -6.25 8.31
N LEU A 93 -13.42 -7.19 7.49
CA LEU A 93 -13.40 -6.99 6.04
C LEU A 93 -14.80 -6.90 5.40
N ASN A 94 -15.85 -7.30 6.11
CA ASN A 94 -17.25 -7.15 5.67
C ASN A 94 -17.90 -5.84 6.15
N ASP A 95 -17.14 -4.94 6.79
CA ASP A 95 -17.66 -3.64 7.21
C ASP A 95 -18.15 -2.84 6.00
N THR A 96 -19.39 -2.34 6.12
CA THR A 96 -19.98 -1.49 5.08
C THR A 96 -19.54 -0.05 5.27
N VAL A 97 -19.00 0.55 4.22
CA VAL A 97 -18.54 1.94 4.22
C VAL A 97 -19.22 2.74 3.11
N ILE A 98 -19.53 4.00 3.42
CA ILE A 98 -20.05 4.98 2.46
C ILE A 98 -18.89 5.89 2.08
N VAL A 99 -18.46 5.80 0.83
CA VAL A 99 -17.33 6.54 0.27
C VAL A 99 -17.67 7.09 -1.12
N PRO A 100 -16.93 8.08 -1.63
CA PRO A 100 -17.14 8.57 -2.99
C PRO A 100 -16.95 7.48 -4.05
N ASN A 101 -17.76 7.54 -5.11
CA ASN A 101 -17.61 6.65 -6.27
C ASN A 101 -16.40 7.10 -7.12
N ILE A 102 -15.21 6.63 -6.74
CA ILE A 102 -13.94 6.98 -7.40
C ILE A 102 -13.94 6.63 -8.89
N PRO A 103 -14.38 5.43 -9.34
CA PRO A 103 -14.43 5.12 -10.77
C PRO A 103 -15.24 6.14 -11.59
N LEU A 104 -16.40 6.57 -11.08
CA LEU A 104 -17.23 7.58 -11.74
C LEU A 104 -16.50 8.94 -11.80
N MET A 105 -15.90 9.37 -10.69
CA MET A 105 -15.16 10.65 -10.63
C MET A 105 -13.98 10.68 -11.60
N VAL A 106 -13.20 9.60 -11.67
CA VAL A 106 -12.08 9.47 -12.63
C VAL A 106 -12.60 9.50 -14.06
N THR A 107 -13.68 8.78 -14.34
CA THR A 107 -14.30 8.75 -15.68
C THR A 107 -14.72 10.16 -16.11
N ILE A 108 -15.46 10.87 -15.27
CA ILE A 108 -15.89 12.26 -15.53
C ILE A 108 -14.67 13.16 -15.77
N SER A 109 -13.62 13.05 -14.94
CA SER A 109 -12.41 13.85 -15.10
C SER A 109 -11.70 13.62 -16.43
N LEU A 110 -11.67 12.39 -16.96
CA LEU A 110 -11.02 12.08 -18.23
C LEU A 110 -11.78 12.64 -19.44
N PHE A 111 -13.10 12.82 -19.35
CA PHE A 111 -13.92 13.41 -20.41
C PHE A 111 -13.94 14.95 -20.40
N ILE A 112 -13.42 15.58 -19.35
CA ILE A 112 -13.36 17.05 -19.21
C ILE A 112 -12.02 17.63 -19.75
N TYR A 113 -11.08 16.76 -20.16
CA TYR A 113 -9.85 17.12 -20.89
C TYR A 113 -9.89 16.61 -22.32
#